data_AF-A0A6N9CFY3-F1
#
_entry.id   AF-A0A6N9CFY3-F1
#
_cell.length_a   1.000
_cell.length_b   1.000
_cell.length_c   1.000
_cell.angle_alpha   90.00
_cell.angle_beta   90.00
_cell.angle_gamma   90.00
#
_symmetry.space_group_name_H-M   'P 1'
#
loop_
_entity.id
_entity.type
_entity.pdbx_description
1 polymer ?
#
loop_
_entity_poly.entity_id
_entity_poly.type
_entity_poly.pdbx_seq_one_letter_code
_entity_poly.pdbx_strand_id
1 'polypeptide(L)'
;MQLTDEQLATWQRDGSIVVPNVFPPESFAPALEAVERNAYGGLTYAEYQAKWEENPTEIQKLYEQTPPMQRLAGPMGGAVHFPTGLPAVDEMLENDDYIDCACQLLGTDEIRLGYGQIFFREGLTDTRYSENPWEGYHIYNDTKSQLTPQP
;
A
#
# COMPACT_ATOMS: atom_id res chain seq x y z
N MET A 1 -8.56 6.61 18.15
CA MET A 1 -9.33 7.74 17.58
C MET A 1 -10.81 7.39 17.43
N GLN A 2 -11.72 8.26 17.85
CA GLN A 2 -13.18 8.04 17.66
C GLN A 2 -13.68 8.69 16.37
N LEU A 3 -14.42 7.93 15.55
CA LEU A 3 -15.11 8.44 14.37
C LEU A 3 -16.40 9.16 14.75
N THR A 4 -16.75 10.19 13.99
CA THR A 4 -18.04 10.88 14.16
C THR A 4 -19.21 10.08 13.59
N ASP A 5 -20.42 10.37 14.03
CA ASP A 5 -21.64 9.77 13.48
C ASP A 5 -21.77 9.99 11.96
N GLU A 6 -21.33 11.16 11.47
CA GLU A 6 -21.33 11.48 10.04
C GLU A 6 -20.32 10.62 9.26
N GLN A 7 -19.15 10.37 9.85
CA GLN A 7 -18.14 9.49 9.27
C GLN A 7 -18.65 8.05 9.20
N LEU A 8 -19.25 7.55 10.28
CA LEU A 8 -19.85 6.20 10.31
C LEU A 8 -21.01 6.07 9.31
N ALA A 9 -21.88 7.08 9.22
CA ALA A 9 -22.98 7.09 8.26
C ALA A 9 -22.47 7.11 6.80
N THR A 10 -21.40 7.86 6.53
CA THR A 10 -20.75 7.90 5.21
C THR A 10 -20.18 6.54 4.83
N TRP A 11 -19.45 5.89 5.75
CA TRP A 11 -18.95 4.54 5.55
C TRP A 11 -20.06 3.54 5.21
N GLN A 12 -21.16 3.55 5.98
CA GLN A 12 -22.29 2.64 5.76
C GLN A 12 -22.99 2.88 4.41
N ARG A 13 -23.08 4.14 3.98
CA ARG A 13 -23.75 4.53 2.73
C ARG A 13 -22.88 4.25 1.50
N ASP A 14 -21.61 4.63 1.57
CA ASP A 14 -20.72 4.72 0.40
C ASP A 14 -19.73 3.56 0.31
N GLY A 15 -19.62 2.73 1.35
CA GLY A 15 -18.66 1.63 1.43
C GLY A 15 -17.20 2.08 1.49
N SER A 16 -16.95 3.38 1.67
CA SER A 16 -15.62 3.97 1.79
C SER A 16 -15.68 5.29 2.56
N ILE A 17 -14.56 5.65 3.19
CA ILE A 17 -14.41 6.92 3.90
C ILE A 17 -12.95 7.39 3.87
N VAL A 18 -12.75 8.72 3.93
CA VAL A 18 -11.46 9.35 4.20
C VAL A 18 -11.46 9.89 5.63
N VAL A 19 -10.53 9.39 6.45
CA VAL A 19 -10.28 9.90 7.80
C VAL A 19 -8.94 10.64 7.77
N PRO A 20 -8.93 11.97 7.90
CA PRO A 20 -7.69 12.73 7.82
C PRO A 20 -6.84 12.52 9.08
N ASN A 21 -5.52 12.55 8.91
CA ASN A 21 -4.55 12.60 10.01
C ASN A 21 -4.64 11.42 11.00
N VAL A 22 -5.01 10.22 10.52
CA VAL A 22 -4.97 8.98 11.34
C VAL A 22 -3.54 8.71 11.82
N PHE A 23 -2.56 8.91 10.94
CA PHE A 23 -1.15 8.79 11.28
C PHE A 23 -0.54 10.16 11.48
N PRO A 24 0.05 10.46 12.65
CA PRO A 24 0.78 11.69 12.83
C PRO A 24 2.11 11.67 12.04
N PRO A 25 2.67 12.83 11.62
CA PRO A 25 3.87 12.91 10.78
C PRO A 25 5.07 12.10 11.26
N GLU A 26 5.29 12.07 12.56
CA GLU A 26 6.36 11.33 13.22
C GLU A 26 6.24 9.80 13.05
N SER A 27 5.03 9.28 12.83
CA SER A 27 4.79 7.84 12.65
C SER A 27 4.91 7.42 11.19
N PHE A 28 4.42 8.23 10.25
CA PHE A 28 4.43 7.83 8.84
C PHE A 28 5.73 8.16 8.12
N ALA A 29 6.46 9.21 8.51
CA ALA A 29 7.69 9.60 7.79
C ALA A 29 8.79 8.52 7.83
N PRO A 30 9.11 7.88 8.99
CA PRO A 30 10.06 6.77 9.03
C PRO A 30 9.57 5.54 8.25
N ALA A 31 8.26 5.28 8.28
CA ALA A 31 7.66 4.20 7.50
C ALA A 31 7.84 4.45 6.00
N LEU A 32 7.57 5.67 5.51
CA LEU A 32 7.79 6.02 4.10
C LEU A 32 9.25 5.87 3.66
N GLU A 33 10.22 6.27 4.49
CA GLU A 33 11.64 6.08 4.17
C GLU A 33 12.01 4.59 4.12
N ALA A 34 11.57 3.80 5.08
CA ALA A 34 11.82 2.36 5.11
C ALA A 34 11.22 1.67 3.87
N VAL A 35 10.03 2.10 3.49
CA VAL A 35 9.27 1.64 2.33
C VAL A 35 9.98 2.00 1.02
N GLU A 36 10.45 3.24 0.87
CA GLU A 36 11.25 3.69 -0.27
C GLU A 36 12.54 2.87 -0.40
N ARG A 37 13.30 2.74 0.69
CA ARG A 37 14.56 1.99 0.69
C ARG A 37 14.33 0.51 0.38
N ASN A 38 13.27 -0.10 0.90
CA ASN A 38 12.94 -1.48 0.57
C ASN A 38 12.61 -1.64 -0.93
N ALA A 39 11.89 -0.68 -1.50
CA ALA A 39 11.58 -0.67 -2.93
C ALA A 39 12.85 -0.52 -3.79
N TYR A 40 13.83 0.29 -3.41
CA TYR A 40 15.00 0.53 -4.27
C TYR A 40 16.28 -0.19 -3.82
N GLY A 41 16.15 -1.35 -3.17
CA GLY A 41 17.32 -2.18 -2.80
C GLY A 41 18.26 -1.51 -1.79
N GLY A 42 17.70 -0.75 -0.86
CA GLY A 42 18.40 0.02 0.18
C GLY A 42 18.64 1.50 -0.18
N LEU A 43 18.33 1.90 -1.42
CA LEU A 43 18.55 3.25 -1.94
C LEU A 43 17.33 4.15 -1.71
N THR A 44 17.56 5.46 -1.68
CA THR A 44 16.51 6.45 -1.92
C THR A 44 16.13 6.49 -3.41
N TYR A 45 14.99 7.08 -3.76
CA TYR A 45 14.61 7.26 -5.16
C TYR A 45 15.62 8.11 -5.93
N ALA A 46 16.18 9.15 -5.31
CA ALA A 46 17.18 10.01 -5.95
C ALA A 46 18.48 9.24 -6.29
N GLU A 47 18.94 8.38 -5.39
CA GLU A 47 20.11 7.51 -5.61
C GLU A 47 19.82 6.45 -6.67
N TYR A 48 18.62 5.88 -6.65
CA TYR A 48 18.17 4.94 -7.66
C TYR A 48 18.10 5.59 -9.05
N GLN A 49 17.53 6.80 -9.14
CA GLN A 49 17.46 7.58 -10.37
C GLN A 49 18.85 7.91 -10.91
N ALA A 50 19.78 8.34 -10.05
CA ALA A 50 21.15 8.61 -10.47
C ALA A 50 21.81 7.37 -11.10
N LYS A 51 21.64 6.19 -10.48
CA LYS A 51 22.11 4.92 -11.06
C LYS A 51 21.46 4.59 -12.39
N TRP A 52 20.14 4.84 -12.50
CA TRP A 52 19.40 4.67 -13.75
C TRP A 52 19.98 5.56 -14.86
N GLU A 53 20.24 6.83 -14.58
CA GLU A 53 20.78 7.79 -15.55
C GLU A 53 22.20 7.42 -16.01
N GLU A 54 23.01 6.81 -15.13
CA GLU A 54 24.35 6.33 -15.47
C GLU A 54 24.32 5.12 -16.42
N ASN A 55 23.38 4.18 -16.23
CA ASN A 55 23.35 2.90 -16.97
C ASN A 55 21.92 2.48 -17.38
N PRO A 56 21.20 3.30 -18.17
CA PRO A 56 19.76 3.11 -18.39
C PRO A 56 19.43 1.80 -19.12
N THR A 57 20.23 1.43 -20.13
CA THR A 57 20.03 0.20 -20.90
C THR A 57 20.23 -1.06 -20.07
N GLU A 58 21.21 -1.05 -19.16
CA GLU A 58 21.50 -2.22 -18.32
C GLU A 58 20.42 -2.43 -17.26
N ILE A 59 19.98 -1.35 -16.63
CA ILE A 59 18.95 -1.42 -15.59
C ILE A 59 17.58 -1.74 -16.20
N GLN A 60 17.26 -1.22 -17.39
CA GLN A 60 16.05 -1.60 -18.11
C GLN A 60 16.05 -3.10 -18.47
N LYS A 61 17.19 -3.64 -18.92
CA LYS A 61 17.34 -5.07 -19.20
C LYS A 61 17.15 -5.90 -17.93
N LEU A 62 17.69 -5.45 -16.79
CA LEU A 62 17.48 -6.11 -15.50
C LEU A 62 15.98 -6.15 -15.14
N TYR A 63 15.28 -5.03 -15.28
CA TYR A 63 13.84 -4.94 -15.04
C TYR A 63 13.01 -5.89 -15.90
N GLU A 64 13.31 -5.96 -17.20
CA GLU A 64 12.64 -6.88 -18.13
C GLU A 64 12.88 -8.36 -17.81
N GLN A 65 13.99 -8.69 -17.13
CA GLN A 65 14.32 -10.04 -16.69
C GLN A 65 13.74 -10.38 -15.31
N THR A 66 13.43 -9.38 -14.49
CA THR A 66 12.82 -9.58 -13.16
C THR A 66 11.40 -10.15 -13.30
N PRO A 67 11.01 -11.16 -12.50
CA PRO A 67 9.65 -11.70 -12.48
C PRO A 67 8.59 -10.63 -12.16
N PRO A 68 7.37 -10.70 -12.73
CA PRO A 68 6.33 -9.68 -12.55
C PRO A 68 6.02 -9.30 -11.10
N MET A 69 6.01 -10.27 -10.18
CA MET A 69 5.75 -10.03 -8.75
C MET A 69 6.90 -9.27 -8.07
N GLN A 70 8.12 -9.43 -8.54
CA GLN A 70 9.29 -8.70 -8.03
C GLN A 70 9.40 -7.31 -8.69
N ARG A 71 8.92 -7.14 -9.92
CA ARG A 71 8.83 -5.83 -10.59
C ARG A 71 7.93 -4.83 -9.86
N LEU A 72 7.01 -5.28 -9.01
CA LEU A 72 6.19 -4.38 -8.18
C LEU A 72 7.05 -3.53 -7.23
N ALA A 73 8.28 -3.97 -6.95
CA ALA A 73 9.28 -3.24 -6.19
C ALA A 73 10.34 -2.57 -7.10
N GLY A 74 10.28 -2.75 -8.41
CA GLY A 74 11.37 -2.41 -9.33
C GLY A 74 12.46 -3.49 -9.46
N PRO A 75 13.44 -3.31 -10.36
CA PRO A 75 14.45 -4.33 -10.69
C PRO A 75 15.41 -4.67 -9.55
N MET A 76 15.55 -3.77 -8.58
CA MET A 76 16.50 -3.87 -7.45
C MET A 76 15.78 -4.04 -6.10
N GLY A 77 14.45 -4.05 -6.10
CA GLY A 77 13.64 -3.99 -4.88
C GLY A 77 13.30 -5.34 -4.25
N GLY A 78 13.07 -5.30 -2.93
CA GLY A 78 12.47 -6.41 -2.20
C GLY A 78 10.95 -6.46 -2.41
N ALA A 79 10.35 -7.66 -2.35
CA ALA A 79 8.91 -7.84 -2.57
C ALA A 79 8.04 -6.85 -1.76
N VAL A 80 7.04 -6.25 -2.40
CA VAL A 80 6.16 -5.19 -1.87
C VAL A 80 4.79 -5.71 -1.41
N HIS A 81 4.66 -7.03 -1.31
CA HIS A 81 3.65 -7.68 -0.50
C HIS A 81 4.19 -7.63 0.93
N PHE A 82 3.42 -7.06 1.85
CA PHE A 82 3.96 -6.56 3.12
C PHE A 82 4.87 -7.60 3.79
N PRO A 83 6.15 -7.28 4.02
CA PRO A 83 6.87 -7.95 5.06
C PRO A 83 6.31 -7.38 6.36
N THR A 84 5.66 -8.22 7.18
CA THR A 84 6.02 -8.13 8.59
C THR A 84 7.54 -8.19 8.65
N GLY A 85 8.21 -7.27 9.35
CA GLY A 85 9.67 -7.21 9.40
C GLY A 85 10.31 -5.94 8.82
N LEU A 86 9.52 -4.91 8.49
CA LEU A 86 10.02 -3.53 8.42
C LEU A 86 9.59 -2.79 9.69
N PRO A 87 10.47 -2.65 10.70
CA PRO A 87 10.07 -2.18 12.03
C PRO A 87 9.27 -0.86 12.03
N ALA A 88 9.68 0.11 11.21
CA ALA A 88 8.98 1.41 11.14
C ALA A 88 7.56 1.30 10.55
N VAL A 89 7.33 0.34 9.66
CA VAL A 89 6.00 0.13 9.07
C VAL A 89 5.14 -0.71 9.99
N ASP A 90 5.72 -1.71 10.65
CA ASP A 90 5.06 -2.50 11.68
C ASP A 90 4.57 -1.59 12.81
N GLU A 91 5.43 -0.69 13.32
CA GLU A 91 5.08 0.31 14.34
C GLU A 91 3.96 1.27 13.87
N MET A 92 4.01 1.73 12.61
CA MET A 92 2.95 2.57 12.06
C MET A 92 1.61 1.82 12.01
N LEU A 93 1.60 0.53 11.65
CA LEU A 93 0.37 -0.27 11.59
C LEU A 93 -0.19 -0.64 12.96
N GLU A 94 0.65 -0.67 13.99
CA GLU A 94 0.25 -0.85 15.40
C GLU A 94 -0.28 0.45 16.05
N ASN A 95 -0.45 1.52 15.27
CA ASN A 95 -0.99 2.77 15.77
C ASN A 95 -2.44 2.63 16.27
N ASP A 96 -2.67 3.02 17.53
CA ASP A 96 -3.97 2.94 18.21
C ASP A 96 -5.07 3.69 17.45
N ASP A 97 -4.77 4.85 16.86
CA ASP A 97 -5.77 5.64 16.14
C ASP A 97 -6.25 4.93 14.86
N TYR A 98 -5.34 4.30 14.14
CA TYR A 98 -5.65 3.47 12.99
C TYR A 98 -6.47 2.24 13.38
N ILE A 99 -6.04 1.52 14.41
CA ILE A 99 -6.71 0.31 14.90
C ILE A 99 -8.13 0.66 15.39
N ASP A 100 -8.28 1.70 16.20
CA ASP A 100 -9.57 2.15 16.72
C ASP A 100 -10.55 2.51 15.59
N CYS A 101 -10.07 3.22 14.56
CA CYS A 101 -10.88 3.56 13.40
C CYS A 101 -11.37 2.30 12.69
N ALA A 102 -10.46 1.36 12.42
CA ALA A 102 -10.80 0.11 11.74
C ALA A 102 -11.75 -0.77 12.57
N CYS A 103 -11.56 -0.87 13.89
CA CYS A 103 -12.47 -1.54 14.82
C CYS A 103 -13.89 -0.95 14.78
N GLN A 104 -14.02 0.39 14.81
CA GLN A 104 -15.32 1.06 14.69
C GLN A 104 -16.01 0.80 13.35
N LEU A 105 -15.26 0.86 12.23
CA LEU A 105 -15.81 0.62 10.88
C LEU A 105 -16.27 -0.83 10.69
N LEU A 106 -15.59 -1.79 11.34
CA LEU A 106 -15.90 -3.22 11.27
C LEU A 106 -16.86 -3.70 12.37
N GLY A 107 -17.19 -2.85 13.35
CA GLY A 107 -18.06 -3.22 14.47
C GLY A 107 -17.47 -4.33 15.34
N THR A 108 -16.15 -4.27 15.59
CA THR A 108 -15.43 -5.26 16.39
C THR A 108 -14.49 -4.58 17.38
N ASP A 109 -14.08 -5.31 18.41
CA ASP A 109 -13.15 -4.83 19.44
C ASP A 109 -11.69 -5.21 19.12
N GLU A 110 -11.47 -6.10 18.15
CA GLU A 110 -10.13 -6.57 17.76
C GLU A 110 -10.06 -6.77 16.26
N ILE A 111 -8.96 -6.31 15.66
CA ILE A 111 -8.59 -6.61 14.29
C ILE A 111 -7.20 -7.21 14.24
N ARG A 112 -6.94 -8.00 13.21
CA ARG A 112 -5.62 -8.54 12.91
C ARG A 112 -5.29 -8.24 11.46
N LEU A 113 -4.03 -7.90 11.21
CA LEU A 113 -3.54 -7.71 9.86
C LEU A 113 -3.61 -9.05 9.10
N GLY A 114 -4.47 -9.11 8.08
CA GLY A 114 -4.61 -10.30 7.24
C GLY A 114 -3.67 -10.30 6.03
N TYR A 115 -3.54 -9.14 5.37
CA TYR A 115 -2.72 -8.94 4.19
C TYR A 115 -2.45 -7.44 4.00
N GLY A 116 -1.25 -7.09 3.53
CA GLY A 116 -0.90 -5.73 3.15
C GLY A 116 -0.14 -5.73 1.83
N GLN A 117 -0.27 -4.66 1.08
CA GLN A 117 0.51 -4.43 -0.13
C GLN A 117 0.85 -2.96 -0.24
N ILE A 118 2.09 -2.68 -0.64
CA ILE A 118 2.53 -1.32 -0.95
C ILE A 118 2.56 -1.16 -2.45
N PHE A 119 1.85 -0.14 -2.93
CA PHE A 119 1.82 0.20 -4.34
C PHE A 119 2.75 1.38 -4.59
N PHE A 120 3.75 1.14 -5.43
CA PHE A 120 4.65 2.18 -5.93
C PHE A 120 4.37 2.39 -7.41
N ARG A 121 4.33 3.65 -7.82
CA ARG A 121 4.45 4.01 -9.23
C ARG A 121 5.90 4.37 -9.49
N GLU A 122 6.67 3.39 -9.94
CA GLU A 122 8.03 3.62 -10.40
C GLU A 122 7.95 4.33 -11.76
N GLY A 123 7.89 5.67 -11.76
CA GLY A 123 7.68 6.47 -12.98
C GLY A 123 8.72 6.25 -14.11
N LEU A 124 9.81 5.54 -13.84
CA LEU A 124 10.86 5.18 -14.81
C LEU A 124 10.56 3.87 -15.57
N THR A 125 9.81 2.95 -14.97
CA THR A 125 9.53 1.60 -15.51
C THR A 125 8.03 1.29 -15.64
N ASP A 126 7.18 2.12 -15.03
CA ASP A 126 5.73 2.01 -15.07
C ASP A 126 5.19 2.60 -16.36
N THR A 127 5.35 1.86 -17.45
CA THR A 127 4.75 2.17 -18.75
C THR A 127 3.30 1.72 -18.83
N ARG A 128 2.74 1.17 -17.75
CA ARG A 128 1.35 0.70 -17.69
C ARG A 128 0.46 1.90 -17.39
N TYR A 129 0.00 2.54 -18.44
CA TYR A 129 -1.20 3.34 -18.36
C TYR A 129 -2.38 2.43 -18.68
N SER A 130 -3.40 2.44 -17.83
CA SER A 130 -4.70 1.91 -18.23
C SER A 130 -5.16 2.74 -19.43
N GLU A 131 -5.44 2.10 -20.57
CA GLU A 131 -6.03 2.78 -21.71
C GLU A 131 -7.44 3.27 -21.37
N ASN A 132 -8.09 2.56 -20.44
CA ASN A 132 -9.41 2.87 -19.96
C ASN A 132 -9.51 2.85 -18.43
N PRO A 133 -10.30 3.76 -17.81
CA PRO A 133 -10.38 3.89 -16.36
C PRO A 133 -10.99 2.66 -15.64
N TRP A 134 -11.62 1.75 -16.37
CA TRP A 134 -12.17 0.50 -15.83
C TRP A 134 -11.16 -0.67 -15.84
N GLU A 135 -10.02 -0.53 -16.51
CA GLU A 135 -8.98 -1.57 -16.52
C GLU A 135 -8.37 -1.69 -15.13
N GLY A 136 -8.51 -2.89 -14.54
CA GLY A 136 -8.12 -3.15 -13.16
C GLY A 136 -9.22 -2.90 -12.13
N TYR A 137 -10.44 -2.50 -12.53
CA TYR A 137 -11.58 -2.49 -11.62
C TYR A 137 -11.90 -3.92 -11.17
N HIS A 138 -11.80 -4.18 -9.87
CA HIS A 138 -12.14 -5.44 -9.27
C HIS A 138 -12.63 -5.24 -7.83
N ILE A 139 -13.40 -6.22 -7.35
CA ILE A 139 -13.74 -6.32 -5.93
C ILE A 139 -12.63 -7.17 -5.30
N TYR A 140 -11.91 -6.60 -4.34
CA TYR A 140 -10.78 -7.26 -3.67
C TYR A 140 -11.20 -8.51 -2.86
N ASN A 141 -12.49 -8.66 -2.57
CA ASN A 141 -13.01 -9.83 -1.89
C ASN A 141 -13.31 -10.98 -2.88
N ASP A 142 -12.30 -11.78 -3.23
CA ASP A 142 -12.50 -13.08 -3.89
C ASP A 142 -12.87 -14.19 -2.88
N THR A 143 -13.04 -13.86 -1.60
CA THR A 143 -13.75 -14.79 -0.72
C THR A 143 -15.24 -14.70 -1.02
N LYS A 144 -15.83 -15.87 -1.25
CA LYS A 144 -17.27 -16.10 -1.32
C LYS A 144 -17.96 -15.73 0.01
N SER A 145 -17.82 -14.50 0.48
CA SER A 145 -18.70 -13.95 1.50
C SER A 145 -20.07 -13.88 0.85
N GLN A 146 -20.91 -14.89 1.13
CA GLN A 146 -22.33 -14.80 0.84
C GLN A 146 -22.78 -13.49 1.47
N LEU A 147 -23.08 -12.49 0.65
CA LEU A 147 -23.91 -11.38 1.08
C LEU A 147 -25.13 -12.04 1.72
N THR A 148 -25.39 -11.73 2.99
CA THR A 148 -26.58 -12.23 3.67
C THR A 148 -27.78 -11.93 2.76
N PRO A 149 -28.66 -12.91 2.48
CA PRO A 149 -29.85 -12.63 1.70
C PRO A 149 -30.59 -11.48 2.39
N GLN A 150 -30.77 -10.37 1.67
CA GLN A 150 -31.58 -9.26 2.14
C GLN A 150 -33.03 -9.77 2.30
N PRO A 151 -33.73 -9.41 3.39
CA PRO A 151 -35.17 -9.64 3.52
C PRO A 151 -35.97 -8.84 2.49
#